data_AF-A0A8B7U6R5-F1
#
_entry.id   AF-A0A8B7U6R5-F1
#
_cell.length_a   1.000
_cell.length_b   1.000
_cell.length_c   1.000
_cell.angle_alpha   90.00
_cell.angle_beta   90.00
_cell.angle_gamma   90.00
#
_symmetry.space_group_name_H-M   'P 1'
#
loop_
_entity.id
_entity.type
_entity.pdbx_description
1 polymer ?
#
loop_
_entity_poly.entity_id
_entity_poly.type
_entity_poly.pdbx_seq_one_letter_code
_entity_poly.pdbx_strand_id
1 'polypeptide(L)'
;MWAKGMDFSVTQYSKFMTLLDMLLHNLRTLHMSLEDSIKWLGEVMAEIGPRHSQKKKEWNIFDVKQANAIIDYLKISLFQHYKLYEFMFYSTREEIVIGTEQVIEVVKPADHPFPAPLEEGISLDTYSAFIEPPPMSDTDLNGLDQEQGPEETQLDTDTSDKDPLAGFTIEDVKSVLAQVTDDVLVSIQTEINEKLQIQEEAFNARIEKLKKA
;
A
#
# COMPACT_ATOMS: atom_id res chain seq x y z
N MET A 1 30.27 12.04 3.36
CA MET A 1 30.26 10.78 4.13
C MET A 1 30.22 11.12 5.60
N TRP A 2 29.29 10.55 6.36
CA TRP A 2 29.13 10.79 7.81
C TRP A 2 30.43 10.59 8.60
N ALA A 3 31.20 9.55 8.28
CA ALA A 3 32.50 9.29 8.92
C ALA A 3 33.53 10.43 8.73
N LYS A 4 33.41 11.24 7.66
CA LYS A 4 34.27 12.42 7.43
C LYS A 4 34.01 13.54 8.44
N GLY A 5 32.79 13.63 8.98
CA GLY A 5 32.43 14.58 10.04
C GLY A 5 32.80 14.11 11.44
N MET A 6 33.31 12.88 11.60
CA MET A 6 33.70 12.28 12.88
C MET A 6 35.21 12.33 13.14
N ASP A 7 35.98 12.97 12.24
CA ASP A 7 37.45 13.11 12.31
C ASP A 7 38.20 11.79 12.57
N PHE A 8 37.73 10.71 11.94
CA PHE A 8 38.37 9.40 12.05
C PHE A 8 39.79 9.41 11.49
N SER A 9 40.69 8.68 12.15
CA SER A 9 42.00 8.36 11.59
C SER A 9 41.87 7.43 10.37
N VAL A 10 42.91 7.35 9.54
CA VAL A 10 42.97 6.43 8.38
C VAL A 10 42.67 4.98 8.81
N THR A 11 43.21 4.56 9.95
CA THR A 11 42.95 3.22 10.51
C THR A 11 41.51 3.04 10.93
N GLN A 12 40.88 4.06 11.54
CA GLN A 12 39.46 4.04 11.91
C GLN A 12 38.55 3.96 10.69
N TYR A 13 38.85 4.69 9.61
CA TYR A 13 38.11 4.56 8.35
C TYR A 13 38.20 3.14 7.79
N SER A 14 39.40 2.56 7.74
CA SER A 14 39.57 1.20 7.25
C SER A 14 38.72 0.21 8.05
N LYS A 15 38.69 0.34 9.38
CA LYS A 15 37.89 -0.56 10.23
C LYS A 15 36.40 -0.34 10.11
N PHE A 16 35.96 0.91 9.98
CA PHE A 16 34.57 1.22 9.70
C PHE A 16 34.12 0.62 8.35
N MET A 17 34.96 0.72 7.32
CA MET A 17 34.66 0.10 6.02
C MET A 17 34.61 -1.43 6.10
N THR A 18 35.53 -2.06 6.84
CA THR A 18 35.48 -3.51 7.08
C THR A 18 34.23 -3.92 7.85
N LEU A 19 33.83 -3.16 8.88
CA LEU A 19 32.59 -3.38 9.62
C LEU A 19 31.37 -3.31 8.68
N LEU A 20 31.31 -2.29 7.83
CA LEU A 20 30.23 -2.11 6.86
C LEU A 20 30.16 -3.27 5.85
N ASP A 21 31.31 -3.69 5.32
CA ASP A 21 31.42 -4.81 4.39
C ASP A 21 30.93 -6.12 5.05
N MET A 22 31.35 -6.40 6.28
CA MET A 22 30.88 -7.57 7.03
C MET A 22 29.37 -7.53 7.30
N LEU A 23 28.81 -6.37 7.68
CA LEU A 23 27.37 -6.21 7.89
C LEU A 23 26.58 -6.47 6.61
N LEU A 24 27.01 -5.89 5.48
CA LEU A 24 26.38 -6.11 4.19
C LEU A 24 26.50 -7.56 3.73
N HIS A 25 27.65 -8.19 3.96
CA HIS A 25 27.86 -9.60 3.68
C HIS A 25 26.92 -10.50 4.50
N ASN A 26 26.75 -10.21 5.79
CA ASN A 26 25.86 -10.96 6.69
C ASN A 26 24.39 -10.85 6.25
N LEU A 27 23.93 -9.64 5.92
CA LEU A 27 22.56 -9.41 5.46
C LEU A 27 22.29 -10.09 4.12
N ARG A 28 23.22 -10.00 3.17
CA ARG A 28 23.03 -10.56 1.81
C ARG A 28 23.21 -12.06 1.73
N THR A 29 24.23 -12.61 2.40
CA THR A 29 24.72 -13.97 2.13
C THR A 29 24.24 -14.97 3.18
N LEU A 30 24.19 -14.53 4.45
CA LEU A 30 23.77 -15.39 5.55
C LEU A 30 22.28 -15.29 5.83
N HIS A 31 21.55 -14.39 5.14
CA HIS A 31 20.17 -14.03 5.44
C HIS A 31 19.94 -13.83 6.95
N MET A 32 20.96 -13.28 7.62
CA MET A 32 20.91 -13.08 9.06
C MET A 32 19.77 -12.12 9.37
N SER A 33 18.94 -12.47 10.35
CA SER A 33 17.83 -11.60 10.74
C SER A 33 18.35 -10.23 11.18
N LEU A 34 17.51 -9.20 11.09
CA LEU A 34 17.90 -7.87 11.54
C LEU A 34 18.27 -7.87 13.04
N GLU A 35 17.55 -8.65 13.84
CA GLU A 35 17.81 -8.82 15.27
C GLU A 35 19.20 -9.42 15.52
N ASP A 36 19.53 -10.51 14.83
CA ASP A 36 20.84 -11.16 14.94
C ASP A 36 21.97 -10.25 14.45
N SER A 37 21.71 -9.45 13.40
CA SER A 37 22.68 -8.48 12.88
C SER A 37 22.97 -7.35 13.87
N ILE A 38 21.94 -6.86 14.57
CA ILE A 38 22.08 -5.84 15.63
C ILE A 38 22.81 -6.43 16.84
N LYS A 39 22.49 -7.67 17.21
CA LYS A 39 23.16 -8.38 18.30
C LYS A 39 24.65 -8.57 18.00
N TRP A 40 24.98 -9.06 16.80
CA TRP A 40 26.37 -9.22 16.34
C TRP A 40 27.12 -7.89 16.36
N LEU A 41 26.50 -6.80 15.90
CA LEU A 41 27.10 -5.46 15.97
C LEU A 41 27.36 -5.05 17.42
N GLY A 42 26.41 -5.33 18.32
CA GLY A 42 26.56 -5.10 19.76
C GLY A 42 27.72 -5.88 20.37
N GLU A 43 27.90 -7.14 19.98
CA GLU A 43 29.03 -7.99 20.42
C GLU A 43 30.37 -7.43 19.94
N VAL A 44 30.48 -7.10 18.64
CA VAL A 44 31.71 -6.50 18.05
C VAL A 44 32.04 -5.16 18.71
N MET A 45 31.04 -4.37 19.07
CA MET A 45 31.23 -3.09 19.74
C MET A 45 31.42 -3.22 21.27
N ALA A 46 30.96 -4.29 21.90
CA ALA A 46 31.13 -4.54 23.33
C ALA A 46 32.53 -5.08 23.68
N GLU A 47 33.23 -5.71 22.72
CA GLU A 47 34.66 -6.03 22.82
C GLU A 47 35.55 -4.79 23.09
N ILE A 48 35.01 -3.57 22.91
CA ILE A 48 35.62 -2.26 23.17
C ILE A 48 35.57 -1.86 24.67
N GLY A 49 34.79 -2.55 25.51
CA GLY A 49 34.59 -2.23 26.93
C GLY A 49 35.73 -2.66 27.88
N PRO A 50 35.80 -2.15 29.14
CA PRO A 50 36.96 -2.31 30.02
C PRO A 50 37.19 -3.73 30.60
N ARG A 51 36.56 -4.79 30.09
CA ARG A 51 36.60 -6.12 30.70
C ARG A 51 36.72 -7.28 29.70
N HIS A 52 37.89 -7.94 29.80
CA HIS A 52 38.11 -9.38 29.67
C HIS A 52 38.03 -10.00 28.27
N SER A 53 39.19 -10.13 27.61
CA SER A 53 39.80 -11.44 27.31
C SER A 53 40.95 -11.27 26.30
N GLN A 54 42.09 -11.91 26.56
CA GLN A 54 43.18 -12.02 25.61
C GLN A 54 42.77 -12.93 24.45
N LYS A 55 42.16 -12.38 23.39
CA LYS A 55 42.24 -12.89 22.01
C LYS A 55 41.50 -11.93 21.08
N LYS A 56 42.18 -11.47 20.02
CA LYS A 56 41.81 -10.45 19.03
C LYS A 56 41.82 -9.00 19.51
N LYS A 57 43.04 -8.45 19.56
CA LYS A 57 43.38 -7.04 19.85
C LYS A 57 42.93 -6.03 18.75
N GLU A 58 42.03 -6.43 17.85
CA GLU A 58 41.80 -5.70 16.61
C GLU A 58 40.63 -4.70 16.67
N TRP A 59 39.58 -4.88 17.47
CA TRP A 59 38.43 -3.96 17.41
C TRP A 59 38.50 -2.75 18.37
N ASN A 60 39.50 -2.69 19.25
CA ASN A 60 39.72 -1.63 20.26
C ASN A 60 40.23 -0.28 19.71
N ILE A 61 39.79 0.15 18.52
CA ILE A 61 40.26 1.39 17.89
C ILE A 61 39.27 2.55 18.05
N PHE A 62 38.00 2.26 18.30
CA PHE A 62 36.99 3.28 18.56
C PHE A 62 36.85 3.50 20.06
N ASP A 63 36.68 4.75 20.48
CA ASP A 63 36.25 5.04 21.84
C ASP A 63 34.75 4.76 22.01
N VAL A 64 34.26 4.78 23.26
CA VAL A 64 32.84 4.51 23.56
C VAL A 64 31.88 5.48 22.86
N LYS A 65 32.27 6.76 22.71
CA LYS A 65 31.44 7.77 22.04
C LYS A 65 31.39 7.50 20.53
N GLN A 66 32.52 7.17 19.92
CA GLN A 66 32.64 6.81 18.51
C GLN A 66 31.89 5.52 18.21
N ALA A 67 31.99 4.50 19.07
CA ALA A 67 31.26 3.25 18.93
C ALA A 67 29.74 3.49 18.97
N ASN A 68 29.25 4.26 19.94
CA ASN A 68 27.83 4.64 20.00
C ASN A 68 27.40 5.43 18.76
N ALA A 69 28.19 6.39 18.32
CA ALA A 69 27.90 7.17 17.12
C ALA A 69 27.83 6.29 15.85
N ILE A 70 28.71 5.28 15.74
CA ILE A 70 28.69 4.30 14.65
C ILE A 70 27.42 3.45 14.71
N ILE A 71 27.05 2.95 15.89
CA ILE A 71 25.83 2.17 16.09
C ILE A 71 24.60 3.00 15.69
N ASP A 72 24.51 4.24 16.17
CA ASP A 72 23.39 5.13 15.88
C ASP A 72 23.30 5.46 14.39
N TYR A 73 24.45 5.72 13.75
CA TYR A 73 24.52 5.91 12.31
C TYR A 73 24.01 4.67 11.55
N LEU A 74 24.49 3.47 11.90
CA LEU A 74 24.08 2.24 11.21
C LEU A 74 22.60 1.92 11.40
N LYS A 75 22.03 2.25 12.57
CA LYS A 75 20.58 2.13 12.82
C LYS A 75 19.78 2.98 11.83
N ILE A 76 20.09 4.26 11.69
CA ILE A 76 19.33 5.18 10.82
C ILE A 76 19.68 5.03 9.34
N SER A 77 20.91 4.62 9.02
CA SER A 77 21.37 4.58 7.62
C SER A 77 21.17 3.22 6.97
N LEU A 78 21.48 2.12 7.65
CA LEU A 78 21.48 0.78 7.06
C LEU A 78 20.24 -0.01 7.50
N PHE A 79 20.06 -0.16 8.80
CA PHE A 79 19.01 -1.02 9.35
C PHE A 79 17.61 -0.49 9.09
N GLN A 80 17.40 0.83 9.18
CA GLN A 80 16.13 1.45 8.81
C GLN A 80 15.75 1.15 7.36
N HIS A 81 16.67 1.33 6.42
CA HIS A 81 16.40 1.09 5.01
C HIS A 81 16.23 -0.41 4.72
N TYR A 82 17.04 -1.27 5.33
CA TYR A 82 16.89 -2.72 5.22
C TYR A 82 15.50 -3.17 5.68
N LYS A 83 15.01 -2.67 6.83
CA LYS A 83 13.67 -3.00 7.34
C LYS A 83 12.56 -2.51 6.41
N LEU A 84 12.73 -1.33 5.81
CA LEU A 84 11.78 -0.81 4.83
C LEU A 84 11.74 -1.67 3.56
N TYR A 85 12.91 -2.09 3.05
CA TYR A 85 12.99 -3.03 1.93
C TYR A 85 12.33 -4.36 2.28
N GLU A 86 12.61 -4.90 3.47
CA GLU A 86 12.00 -6.13 3.95
C GLU A 86 10.47 -6.01 3.96
N PHE A 87 9.95 -4.89 4.48
CA PHE A 87 8.51 -4.62 4.50
C PHE A 87 7.90 -4.53 3.08
N MET A 88 8.50 -3.74 2.18
CA MET A 88 7.95 -3.50 0.84
C MET A 88 7.84 -4.75 -0.04
N PHE A 89 8.79 -5.68 0.12
CA PHE A 89 8.90 -6.86 -0.74
C PHE A 89 8.40 -8.16 -0.10
N TYR A 90 8.42 -8.25 1.24
CA TYR A 90 8.08 -9.49 1.95
C TYR A 90 6.85 -9.37 2.85
N SER A 91 6.31 -8.18 3.10
CA SER A 91 5.03 -8.07 3.79
C SER A 91 3.88 -8.50 2.87
N THR A 92 2.98 -9.30 3.42
CA THR A 92 1.74 -9.68 2.76
C THR A 92 0.95 -8.42 2.45
N ARG A 93 0.76 -8.13 1.16
CA ARG A 93 -0.11 -7.03 0.74
C ARG A 93 -1.55 -7.46 1.02
N GLU A 94 -2.34 -6.57 1.63
CA GLU A 94 -3.79 -6.76 1.70
C GLU A 94 -4.31 -6.72 0.26
N GLU A 95 -4.72 -7.90 -0.23
CA GLU A 95 -5.36 -8.04 -1.52
C GLU A 95 -6.77 -7.46 -1.41
N ILE A 96 -6.95 -6.21 -1.85
CA ILE A 96 -8.28 -5.66 -2.03
C ILE A 96 -8.87 -6.34 -3.27
N VAL A 97 -9.67 -7.38 -3.07
CA VAL A 97 -10.48 -8.01 -4.11
C VAL A 97 -11.58 -7.03 -4.52
N ILE A 98 -11.29 -6.15 -5.48
CA ILE A 98 -12.32 -5.34 -6.14
C ILE A 98 -13.01 -6.27 -7.13
N GLY A 99 -14.21 -6.74 -6.79
CA GLY A 99 -15.06 -7.50 -7.71
C GLY A 99 -15.53 -6.60 -8.84
N THR A 100 -14.79 -6.52 -9.95
CA THR A 100 -15.28 -5.89 -11.17
C THR A 100 -16.11 -6.90 -11.95
N GLU A 101 -17.43 -6.71 -11.95
CA GLU A 101 -18.33 -7.41 -12.88
C GLU A 101 -18.01 -6.95 -14.31
N GLN A 102 -17.37 -7.81 -15.11
CA GLN A 102 -17.13 -7.54 -16.53
C GLN A 102 -18.39 -7.89 -17.33
N VAL A 103 -19.14 -6.85 -17.72
CA VAL A 103 -20.19 -6.98 -18.73
C VAL A 103 -19.53 -6.88 -20.10
N ILE A 104 -19.38 -8.02 -20.79
CA ILE A 104 -18.95 -8.05 -22.18
C ILE A 104 -20.21 -7.95 -23.04
N GLU A 105 -20.36 -6.83 -23.75
CA GLU A 105 -21.41 -6.71 -24.76
C GLU A 105 -21.06 -7.60 -25.96
N VAL A 106 -21.81 -8.70 -26.11
CA VAL A 106 -21.61 -9.65 -27.21
C VAL A 106 -22.26 -9.07 -28.47
N VAL A 107 -21.45 -8.85 -29.51
CA VAL A 107 -21.93 -8.41 -30.83
C VAL A 107 -22.99 -9.41 -31.33
N LYS A 108 -24.16 -8.89 -31.73
CA LYS A 108 -25.25 -9.69 -32.27
C LYS A 108 -24.78 -10.46 -33.52
N PRO A 109 -25.23 -11.70 -33.73
CA PRO A 109 -24.82 -12.52 -34.86
C PRO A 109 -25.06 -11.82 -36.21
N ALA A 110 -24.19 -12.11 -37.18
CA ALA A 110 -23.99 -11.40 -38.44
C ALA A 110 -25.13 -11.48 -39.47
N ASP A 111 -26.37 -11.71 -39.03
CA ASP A 111 -27.54 -11.74 -39.90
C ASP A 111 -27.87 -10.34 -40.43
N HIS A 112 -27.25 -9.29 -39.87
CA HIS A 112 -27.45 -7.88 -40.23
C HIS A 112 -26.07 -7.17 -40.23
N PRO A 113 -25.86 -6.14 -41.08
CA PRO A 113 -24.68 -5.29 -40.98
C PRO A 113 -24.60 -4.67 -39.58
N PHE A 114 -23.43 -4.76 -38.93
CA PHE A 114 -23.14 -4.09 -37.67
C PHE A 114 -22.07 -3.01 -37.90
N PRO A 115 -22.29 -1.77 -37.41
CA PRO A 115 -23.45 -1.30 -36.65
C PRO A 115 -24.72 -1.19 -37.51
N ALA A 116 -25.89 -1.09 -36.87
CA ALA A 116 -27.12 -0.91 -37.62
C ALA A 116 -27.05 0.44 -38.38
N PRO A 117 -27.53 0.53 -39.62
CA PRO A 117 -27.37 1.74 -40.44
C PRO A 117 -27.84 3.06 -39.82
N LEU A 118 -28.82 3.00 -38.91
CA LEU A 118 -29.36 4.17 -38.20
C LEU A 118 -28.56 4.53 -36.94
N GLU A 119 -27.63 3.68 -36.52
CA GLU A 119 -26.67 3.95 -35.44
C GLU A 119 -25.52 4.85 -35.92
N GLU A 120 -25.28 4.93 -37.24
CA GLU A 120 -24.23 5.76 -37.86
C GLU A 120 -24.65 7.24 -38.09
N GLY A 121 -25.80 7.68 -37.57
CA GLY A 121 -26.22 9.09 -37.62
C GLY A 121 -26.64 9.59 -39.02
N ILE A 122 -26.95 8.69 -39.95
CA ILE A 122 -27.46 9.03 -41.29
C ILE A 122 -28.98 8.90 -41.37
N SER A 123 -29.63 9.77 -42.15
CA SER A 123 -31.08 9.70 -42.35
C SER A 123 -31.48 8.46 -43.18
N LEU A 124 -32.65 7.88 -42.90
CA LEU A 124 -33.16 6.69 -43.60
C LEU A 124 -33.27 6.92 -45.12
N ASP A 125 -33.62 8.14 -45.53
CA ASP A 125 -33.74 8.54 -46.94
C ASP A 125 -32.36 8.52 -47.63
N THR A 126 -31.32 8.99 -46.92
CA THR A 126 -29.94 8.92 -47.41
C THR A 126 -29.48 7.48 -47.54
N TYR A 127 -29.71 6.63 -46.54
CA TYR A 127 -29.30 5.22 -46.58
C TYR A 127 -29.96 4.47 -47.74
N SER A 128 -31.27 4.63 -47.91
CA SER A 128 -32.08 3.91 -48.91
C SER A 128 -31.74 4.29 -50.35
N ALA A 129 -31.17 5.48 -50.58
CA ALA A 129 -30.76 5.91 -51.92
C ALA A 129 -29.50 5.19 -52.43
N PHE A 130 -28.65 4.68 -51.53
CA PHE A 130 -27.32 4.16 -51.89
C PHE A 130 -27.11 2.68 -51.56
N ILE A 131 -28.00 2.07 -50.77
CA ILE A 131 -27.90 0.65 -50.42
C ILE A 131 -28.85 -0.14 -51.30
N GLU A 132 -28.30 -1.11 -52.03
CA GLU A 132 -29.08 -2.03 -52.84
C GLU A 132 -29.92 -2.94 -51.92
N PRO A 133 -31.25 -3.03 -52.09
CA PRO A 133 -32.06 -3.93 -51.31
C PRO A 133 -31.52 -5.36 -51.48
N PRO A 134 -31.28 -6.12 -50.39
CA PRO A 134 -30.91 -7.52 -50.54
C PRO A 134 -31.99 -8.26 -51.34
N PRO A 135 -31.62 -9.27 -52.15
CA PRO A 135 -32.60 -10.05 -52.89
C PRO A 135 -33.62 -10.59 -51.90
N MET A 136 -34.91 -10.33 -52.14
CA MET A 136 -36.01 -10.81 -51.31
C MET A 136 -35.88 -12.33 -51.14
N SER A 137 -35.43 -12.76 -49.97
CA SER A 137 -35.72 -14.09 -49.49
C SER A 137 -37.18 -14.08 -49.05
N ASP A 138 -38.03 -14.75 -49.83
CA ASP A 138 -39.41 -15.05 -49.49
C ASP A 138 -39.45 -15.85 -48.17
N THR A 139 -39.49 -15.18 -47.03
CA THR A 139 -39.92 -15.81 -45.77
C THR A 139 -40.55 -14.75 -44.87
N ASP A 140 -41.88 -14.85 -44.81
CA ASP A 140 -42.81 -14.38 -43.78
C ASP A 140 -43.07 -12.88 -43.63
N LEU A 141 -43.93 -12.40 -44.53
CA LEU A 141 -45.10 -11.63 -44.13
C LEU A 141 -45.99 -12.51 -43.24
N ASN A 142 -45.91 -12.37 -41.91
CA ASN A 142 -47.05 -12.55 -40.98
C ASN A 142 -46.70 -12.27 -39.52
N GLY A 143 -47.37 -11.25 -38.94
CA GLY A 143 -47.55 -11.04 -37.50
C GLY A 143 -46.38 -10.32 -36.81
N LEU A 144 -46.55 -9.20 -36.12
CA LEU A 144 -47.67 -8.78 -35.30
C LEU A 144 -47.70 -7.25 -35.15
N ASP A 145 -48.91 -6.71 -35.15
CA ASP A 145 -49.28 -5.40 -34.64
C ASP A 145 -48.71 -5.14 -33.24
N GLN A 146 -48.19 -3.93 -32.99
CA GLN A 146 -48.55 -3.23 -31.75
C GLN A 146 -48.38 -1.70 -31.85
N GLU A 147 -49.54 -1.06 -31.79
CA GLU A 147 -49.87 0.28 -31.29
C GLU A 147 -49.19 1.52 -31.90
N GLN A 148 -50.00 2.21 -32.70
CA GLN A 148 -49.96 3.66 -32.81
C GLN A 148 -50.43 4.31 -31.51
N GLY A 149 -49.59 5.19 -30.95
CA GLY A 149 -50.01 6.43 -30.29
C GLY A 149 -49.17 6.82 -29.07
N PRO A 150 -49.09 8.13 -28.71
CA PRO A 150 -49.37 9.35 -29.46
C PRO A 150 -48.08 10.13 -29.80
N GLU A 151 -48.22 11.15 -30.65
CA GLU A 151 -47.23 12.23 -30.81
C GLU A 151 -46.75 12.73 -29.44
N GLU A 152 -45.51 12.40 -29.06
CA GLU A 152 -44.78 13.22 -28.10
C GLU A 152 -44.05 14.30 -28.88
N THR A 153 -44.79 15.40 -29.00
CA THR A 153 -44.27 16.74 -29.18
C THR A 153 -42.92 16.88 -28.49
N GLN A 154 -41.95 17.39 -29.25
CA GLN A 154 -40.72 17.99 -28.79
C GLN A 154 -40.86 18.59 -27.38
N LEU A 155 -40.30 17.92 -26.39
CA LEU A 155 -39.99 18.55 -25.12
C LEU A 155 -38.47 18.47 -24.97
N ASP A 156 -37.81 19.54 -25.40
CA ASP A 156 -36.47 19.90 -24.96
C ASP A 156 -36.44 19.76 -23.43
N THR A 157 -35.89 18.65 -22.96
CA THR A 157 -35.57 18.50 -21.54
C THR A 157 -34.14 18.03 -21.49
N ASP A 158 -33.25 19.00 -21.27
CA ASP A 158 -31.88 18.82 -20.81
C ASP A 158 -31.84 17.62 -19.84
N THR A 159 -31.37 16.47 -20.32
CA THR A 159 -30.82 15.44 -19.44
C THR A 159 -29.48 15.99 -18.95
N SER A 160 -29.58 16.90 -17.99
CA SER A 160 -28.46 17.31 -17.15
C SER A 160 -27.98 16.05 -16.45
N ASP A 161 -26.87 15.53 -16.95
CA ASP A 161 -26.02 14.55 -16.32
C ASP A 161 -25.50 15.20 -15.02
N LYS A 162 -26.32 15.15 -13.96
CA LYS A 162 -26.00 15.79 -12.69
C LYS A 162 -24.94 14.94 -12.03
N ASP A 163 -23.72 15.49 -12.03
CA ASP A 163 -22.60 14.98 -11.26
C ASP A 163 -23.07 14.52 -9.87
N PRO A 164 -22.89 13.25 -9.47
CA PRO A 164 -23.32 12.74 -8.17
C PRO A 164 -22.61 13.42 -6.99
N LEU A 165 -21.57 14.22 -7.25
CA LEU A 165 -20.90 15.08 -6.28
C LEU A 165 -21.47 16.51 -6.23
N ALA A 166 -22.40 16.87 -7.13
CA ALA A 166 -23.07 18.16 -7.17
C ALA A 166 -24.01 18.32 -5.96
N GLY A 167 -23.44 18.72 -4.84
CA GLY A 167 -24.14 18.91 -3.57
C GLY A 167 -23.24 18.75 -2.35
N PHE A 168 -22.09 18.09 -2.50
CA PHE A 168 -21.10 18.00 -1.44
C PHE A 168 -20.13 19.16 -1.53
N THR A 169 -20.03 19.90 -0.44
CA THR A 169 -19.03 20.95 -0.27
C THR A 169 -17.76 20.35 0.32
N ILE A 170 -16.64 21.05 0.14
CA ILE A 170 -15.36 20.60 0.73
C ILE A 170 -15.41 20.65 2.26
N GLU A 171 -16.30 21.46 2.83
CA GLU A 171 -16.61 21.54 4.25
C GLU A 171 -17.26 20.24 4.75
N ASP A 172 -18.15 19.62 3.98
CA ASP A 172 -18.79 18.35 4.34
C ASP A 172 -17.74 17.23 4.44
N VAL A 173 -16.84 17.16 3.46
CA VAL A 173 -15.75 16.18 3.46
C VAL A 173 -14.80 16.39 4.65
N LYS A 174 -14.45 17.66 4.95
CA LYS A 174 -13.61 17.99 6.11
C LYS A 174 -14.28 17.62 7.42
N SER A 175 -15.59 17.85 7.55
CA SER A 175 -16.36 17.50 8.74
C SER A 175 -16.37 16.00 8.98
N VAL A 176 -16.67 15.21 7.93
CA VAL A 176 -16.67 13.74 8.02
C VAL A 176 -15.27 13.23 8.37
N LEU A 177 -14.23 13.78 7.75
CA LEU A 177 -12.86 13.38 8.03
C LEU A 177 -12.45 13.69 9.48
N ALA A 178 -12.81 14.86 10.00
CA ALA A 178 -12.55 15.25 11.38
C ALA A 178 -13.26 14.32 12.35
N GLN A 179 -14.54 14.03 12.10
CA GLN A 179 -15.32 13.10 12.92
C GLN A 179 -14.72 11.69 12.94
N VAL A 180 -14.37 11.15 11.77
CA VAL A 180 -13.75 9.81 11.68
C VAL A 180 -12.40 9.78 12.42
N THR A 181 -11.63 10.86 12.33
CA THR A 181 -10.34 10.96 13.02
C THR A 181 -10.52 10.96 14.54
N ASP A 182 -11.48 11.73 15.05
CA ASP A 182 -11.80 11.78 16.47
C ASP A 182 -12.32 10.43 16.98
N ASP A 183 -13.22 9.78 16.25
CA ASP A 183 -13.77 8.47 16.61
C ASP A 183 -12.67 7.40 16.71
N VAL A 184 -11.75 7.38 15.74
CA VAL A 184 -10.60 6.44 15.75
C VAL A 184 -9.65 6.74 16.91
N LEU A 185 -9.33 8.02 17.16
CA LEU A 185 -8.46 8.41 18.28
C LEU A 185 -9.07 8.04 19.63
N VAL A 186 -10.37 8.28 19.82
CA VAL A 186 -11.08 7.91 21.05
C VAL A 186 -11.07 6.40 21.22
N SER A 187 -11.37 5.64 20.16
CA SER A 187 -11.34 4.17 20.19
C SER A 187 -9.98 3.63 20.60
N ILE A 188 -8.90 4.11 19.99
CA ILE A 188 -7.52 3.70 20.32
C ILE A 188 -7.19 4.06 21.77
N GLN A 189 -7.56 5.26 22.21
CA GLN A 189 -7.30 5.70 23.59
C GLN A 189 -8.03 4.82 24.62
N THR A 190 -9.28 4.44 24.33
CA THR A 190 -10.02 3.51 25.18
C THR A 190 -9.39 2.12 25.20
N GLU A 191 -8.96 1.59 24.06
CA GLU A 191 -8.33 0.27 23.98
C GLU A 191 -7.02 0.24 24.77
N ILE A 192 -6.16 1.26 24.62
CA ILE A 192 -4.90 1.35 25.36
C ILE A 192 -5.15 1.36 26.87
N ASN A 193 -6.11 2.16 27.35
CA ASN A 193 -6.44 2.25 28.76
C ASN A 193 -6.97 0.92 29.32
N GLU A 194 -7.84 0.24 28.56
CA GLU A 194 -8.38 -1.07 28.96
C GLU A 194 -7.26 -2.12 29.05
N LYS A 195 -6.40 -2.20 28.02
CA LYS A 195 -5.27 -3.14 28.01
C LYS A 195 -4.29 -2.87 29.16
N LEU A 196 -4.03 -1.60 29.45
CA LEU A 196 -3.17 -1.20 30.56
C LEU A 196 -3.77 -1.63 31.91
N GLN A 197 -5.06 -1.41 32.12
CA GLN A 197 -5.76 -1.84 33.32
C GLN A 197 -5.71 -3.37 33.50
N ILE A 198 -5.98 -4.13 32.44
CA ILE A 198 -5.90 -5.61 32.48
C ILE A 198 -4.49 -6.08 32.86
N GLN A 199 -3.44 -5.46 32.31
CA GLN A 199 -2.07 -5.78 32.69
C GLN A 199 -1.78 -5.45 34.15
N GLU A 200 -2.19 -4.27 34.62
CA GLU A 200 -1.98 -3.85 36.00
C GLU A 200 -2.64 -4.82 36.99
N GLU A 201 -3.90 -5.21 36.72
CA GLU A 201 -4.61 -6.21 37.52
C GLU A 201 -3.90 -7.57 37.52
N ALA A 202 -3.40 -8.02 36.36
CA ALA A 202 -2.67 -9.27 36.24
C ALA A 202 -1.34 -9.25 37.04
N PHE A 203 -0.61 -8.14 37.00
CA PHE A 203 0.61 -7.97 37.79
C PHE A 203 0.31 -7.90 39.29
N ASN A 204 -0.70 -7.13 39.70
CA ASN A 204 -1.13 -7.05 41.09
C ASN A 204 -1.56 -8.42 41.64
N ALA A 205 -2.30 -9.21 40.86
CA ALA A 205 -2.66 -10.58 41.23
C ALA A 205 -1.44 -11.49 41.40
N ARG A 206 -0.41 -11.32 40.57
CA ARG A 206 0.85 -12.09 40.68
C ARG A 206 1.66 -11.68 41.92
N ILE A 207 1.71 -10.38 42.23
CA ILE A 207 2.35 -9.86 43.45
C ILE A 207 1.64 -10.39 44.70
N GLU A 208 0.31 -10.35 44.75
CA GLU A 208 -0.45 -10.87 45.89
C GLU A 208 -0.27 -12.39 46.08
N LYS A 209 -0.13 -13.16 45.00
CA LYS A 209 0.23 -14.60 45.08
C LYS A 209 1.61 -14.80 45.70
N LEU A 210 2.60 -14.00 45.33
CA LEU A 210 3.96 -14.07 45.89
C LEU A 210 4.01 -13.63 47.35
N LYS A 211 3.17 -12.69 47.76
CA LYS A 211 3.08 -12.20 49.14
C LYS A 211 2.41 -13.18 50.09
N LYS A 212 1.58 -14.10 49.56
CA LYS A 212 0.87 -15.13 50.33
C LYS A 212 1.65 -16.47 50.42
N ALA A 213 2.75 -16.61 49.68
CA ALA A 213 3.66 -17.76 49.74
C ALA A 213 4.80 -17.50 50.73
#